data_AF-A0A7R6SVY4-F1
#
_entry.id   AF-A0A7R6SVY4-F1
#
_cell.length_a   1.000
_cell.length_b   1.000
_cell.length_c   1.000
_cell.angle_alpha   90.00
_cell.angle_beta   90.00
_cell.angle_gamma   90.00
#
_symmetry.space_group_name_H-M   'P 1'
#
loop_
_entity.id
_entity.type
_entity.pdbx_description
1 polymer ?
#
loop_
_entity_poly.entity_id
_entity_poly.type
_entity_poly.pdbx_seq_one_letter_code
_entity_poly.pdbx_strand_id
1 'polypeptide(L)'
;MTTVKYLLKYTRLIIPKCQQSRALGIERSLYEGAPYTSIGGQRVHSQPELIRFRLGTHWRLLFLYTKEGFEAYRLITRQSFDVELRRRR
;
A
#
# COMPACT_ATOMS: atom_id res chain seq x y z
N MET A 1 1.69 15.32 -2.76
CA MET A 1 1.42 14.06 -2.02
C MET A 1 0.23 13.33 -2.63
N THR A 2 0.44 12.09 -3.03
CA THR A 2 -0.65 11.19 -3.44
C THR A 2 -1.29 10.60 -2.19
N THR A 3 -2.62 10.58 -2.12
CA THR A 3 -3.37 9.99 -1.00
C THR A 3 -4.00 8.66 -1.39
N VAL A 4 -4.30 7.81 -0.41
CA VAL A 4 -5.04 6.56 -0.64
C VAL A 4 -6.42 6.85 -1.22
N LYS A 5 -7.06 7.96 -0.82
CA LYS A 5 -8.33 8.41 -1.42
C LYS A 5 -8.18 8.68 -2.92
N TYR A 6 -7.07 9.29 -3.35
CA TYR A 6 -6.77 9.49 -4.76
C TYR A 6 -6.58 8.14 -5.48
N LEU A 7 -5.78 7.23 -4.92
CA LEU A 7 -5.58 5.89 -5.52
C LEU A 7 -6.88 5.11 -5.68
N LEU A 8 -7.77 5.16 -4.69
CA LEU A 8 -9.09 4.51 -4.73
C LEU A 8 -10.03 5.15 -5.75
N LYS A 9 -9.94 6.47 -5.98
CA LYS A 9 -10.78 7.17 -6.94
C LYS A 9 -10.40 6.86 -8.38
N TYR A 10 -9.11 6.70 -8.67
CA TYR A 10 -8.60 6.55 -10.05
C TYR A 10 -8.18 5.12 -10.41
N THR A 11 -8.27 4.17 -9.47
CA THR A 11 -8.00 2.77 -9.79
C THR A 11 -9.10 2.18 -10.65
N ARG A 12 -8.71 1.31 -11.59
CA ARG A 12 -9.65 0.46 -12.36
C ARG A 12 -10.05 -0.81 -11.60
N LEU A 13 -9.45 -1.05 -10.43
CA LEU A 13 -9.69 -2.24 -9.62
C LEU A 13 -11.02 -2.10 -8.86
N ILE A 14 -11.84 -3.14 -8.90
CA ILE A 14 -13.07 -3.19 -8.12
C ILE A 14 -12.71 -3.62 -6.69
N ILE A 15 -12.66 -2.64 -5.78
CA ILE A 15 -12.27 -2.85 -4.39
C ILE A 15 -13.50 -2.74 -3.50
N PRO A 16 -13.85 -3.78 -2.72
CA PRO A 16 -14.98 -3.74 -1.81
C PRO A 16 -14.85 -2.61 -0.78
N LYS A 17 -15.97 -1.98 -0.41
CA LYS A 17 -15.99 -0.84 0.54
C LYS A 17 -15.24 -1.13 1.84
N CYS A 18 -15.34 -2.34 2.39
CA CYS A 18 -14.61 -2.72 3.60
C CYS A 18 -13.08 -2.65 3.44
N GLN A 19 -12.55 -3.00 2.25
CA GLN A 19 -11.13 -2.89 1.95
C GLN A 19 -10.71 -1.45 1.65
N GLN A 20 -11.60 -0.64 1.07
CA GLN A 20 -11.38 0.81 0.92
C GLN A 20 -11.26 1.49 2.30
N SER A 21 -12.18 1.20 3.22
CA SER A 21 -12.12 1.70 4.59
C SER A 21 -10.85 1.27 5.31
N ARG A 22 -10.43 0.01 5.14
CA ARG A 22 -9.15 -0.49 5.67
C ARG A 22 -7.96 0.29 5.10
N ALA A 23 -7.94 0.55 3.79
CA ALA A 23 -6.87 1.29 3.13
C ALA A 23 -6.75 2.73 3.68
N LEU A 24 -7.88 3.42 3.86
CA LEU A 24 -7.92 4.76 4.47
C LEU A 24 -7.50 4.72 5.95
N GLY A 25 -7.88 3.67 6.69
CA GLY A 25 -7.44 3.47 8.06
C GLY A 25 -5.93 3.29 8.19
N ILE A 26 -5.31 2.55 7.27
CA ILE A 26 -3.85 2.39 7.20
C ILE A 26 -3.17 3.75 7.00
N GLU A 27 -3.62 4.56 6.04
CA GLU A 27 -3.07 5.91 5.80
C GLU A 27 -3.17 6.78 7.06
N ARG A 28 -4.33 6.77 7.73
CA ARG A 28 -4.52 7.51 8.98
C ARG A 28 -3.56 7.06 10.07
N SER A 29 -3.45 5.75 10.32
CA SER A 29 -2.55 5.24 11.36
C SER A 29 -1.08 5.57 11.09
N LEU A 30 -0.66 5.53 9.82
CA LEU A 30 0.69 5.96 9.44
C LEU A 30 0.91 7.45 9.72
N TYR A 31 -0.08 8.29 9.42
CA TYR A 31 -0.02 9.73 9.69
C TYR A 31 -0.02 10.04 11.20
N GLU A 32 -0.71 9.24 12.00
CA GLU A 32 -0.68 9.30 13.48
C GLU A 32 0.64 8.78 14.08
N GLY A 33 1.58 8.32 13.25
CA GLY A 33 2.91 7.85 13.69
C GLY A 33 2.94 6.38 14.11
N ALA A 34 1.90 5.60 13.82
CA ALA A 34 1.93 4.16 14.09
C ALA A 34 3.03 3.49 13.27
N PRO A 35 3.89 2.64 13.88
CA PRO A 35 4.85 1.85 13.12
C PRO A 35 4.15 0.99 12.08
N TYR A 36 4.62 1.02 10.82
CA TYR A 36 3.99 0.24 9.75
C TYR A 36 3.88 -1.26 10.07
N THR A 37 4.79 -1.81 10.86
CA THR A 37 4.79 -3.21 11.29
C THR A 37 3.62 -3.54 12.23
N SER A 38 3.20 -2.61 13.11
CA SER A 38 2.10 -2.85 14.06
C SER A 38 0.73 -2.88 13.38
N ILE A 39 0.58 -2.18 12.25
CA ILE A 39 -0.63 -2.16 11.42
C ILE A 39 -0.57 -3.15 10.24
N GLY A 40 0.36 -4.11 10.28
CA GLY A 40 0.43 -5.24 9.35
C GLY A 40 1.12 -4.94 8.01
N GLY A 41 1.87 -3.83 7.94
CA GLY A 41 2.76 -3.49 6.85
C GLY A 41 4.04 -4.31 6.88
N GLN A 42 4.57 -4.60 5.70
CA GLN A 42 5.81 -5.35 5.51
C GLN A 42 6.68 -4.68 4.48
N ARG A 43 7.97 -4.48 4.80
CA ARG A 43 8.94 -3.95 3.85
C ARG A 43 9.19 -4.96 2.73
N VAL A 44 9.32 -4.46 1.51
CA VAL A 44 9.61 -5.28 0.34
C VAL A 44 11.12 -5.50 0.26
N HIS A 45 11.59 -6.75 0.40
CA HIS A 45 13.03 -7.03 0.45
C HIS A 45 13.82 -6.56 -0.78
N SER A 46 13.27 -6.70 -1.99
CA SER A 46 13.95 -6.26 -3.22
C SER A 46 13.88 -4.75 -3.47
N GLN A 47 13.02 -4.03 -2.74
CA GLN A 47 12.83 -2.58 -2.86
C GLN A 47 12.58 -2.01 -1.45
N PRO A 48 13.64 -1.73 -0.66
CA PRO A 48 13.52 -1.37 0.76
C PRO A 48 12.71 -0.11 1.03
N GLU A 49 12.59 0.78 0.04
CA GLU A 49 11.76 1.97 0.07
C GLU A 49 10.27 1.65 -0.01
N LEU A 50 9.87 0.45 -0.41
CA LEU A 50 8.46 0.06 -0.50
C LEU A 50 7.99 -0.69 0.75
N ILE A 51 6.88 -0.22 1.30
CA ILE A 51 6.11 -0.91 2.32
C ILE A 51 4.81 -1.42 1.71
N ARG A 52 4.52 -2.69 1.92
CA ARG A 52 3.34 -3.38 1.42
C ARG A 52 2.37 -3.68 2.54
N PHE A 53 1.12 -3.34 2.32
CA PHE A 53 -0.02 -3.76 3.13
C PHE A 53 -0.93 -4.72 2.36
N ARG A 54 -1.48 -5.70 3.06
CA ARG A 54 -2.50 -6.59 2.51
C ARG A 54 -3.88 -5.96 2.66
N LEU A 55 -4.59 -5.88 1.54
CA LEU A 55 -6.03 -5.57 1.50
C LEU A 55 -6.74 -6.83 1.02
N GLY A 56 -7.23 -7.61 1.98
CA GLY A 56 -7.75 -8.95 1.75
C GLY A 56 -6.75 -9.87 1.03
N THR A 57 -7.29 -10.83 0.29
CA THR A 57 -6.53 -11.84 -0.46
C THR A 57 -5.94 -11.29 -1.76
N HIS A 58 -6.65 -10.37 -2.42
CA HIS A 58 -6.40 -10.02 -3.82
C HIS A 58 -5.62 -8.72 -4.03
N TRP A 59 -5.60 -7.78 -3.08
CA TRP A 59 -5.04 -6.45 -3.30
C TRP A 59 -3.86 -6.15 -2.38
N ARG A 60 -2.95 -5.33 -2.87
CA ARG A 60 -1.81 -4.80 -2.13
C ARG A 60 -1.81 -3.29 -2.26
N LEU A 61 -1.72 -2.64 -1.10
CA LEU A 61 -1.51 -1.21 -1.00
C LEU A 61 -0.03 -0.98 -0.72
N LEU A 62 0.60 -0.16 -1.54
CA LEU A 62 2.02 0.16 -1.45
C LEU A 62 2.20 1.60 -1.00
N PHE A 63 3.09 1.79 -0.04
CA PHE A 63 3.60 3.09 0.36
C PHE A 63 5.10 3.17 0.07
N LEU A 64 5.57 4.36 -0.29
CA LEU A 64 6.99 4.69 -0.27
C LEU A 64 7.36 5.17 1.14
N TYR A 65 8.48 4.67 1.64
CA TYR A 65 9.11 5.14 2.86
C TYR A 65 10.18 6.16 2.46
N THR A 66 9.91 7.42 2.76
CA THR A 66 10.78 8.55 2.45
C THR A 66 11.33 9.16 3.74
N LYS A 67 12.24 10.14 3.63
CA LYS A 67 12.75 10.87 4.80
C LYS A 67 11.66 11.64 5.54
N GLU A 68 10.59 12.01 4.84
CA GLU A 68 9.46 12.79 5.37
C GLU A 68 8.33 11.89 5.91
N GLY A 69 8.44 10.58 5.75
CA GLY A 69 7.48 9.60 6.29
C GLY A 69 7.01 8.60 5.25
N PHE A 70 5.68 8.44 5.14
CA PHE A 70 5.06 7.47 4.24
C PHE A 70 4.21 8.17 3.19
N GLU A 71 4.40 7.81 1.93
CA GLU A 71 3.63 8.34 0.81
C GLU A 71 2.86 7.24 0.09
N ALA A 72 1.56 7.44 -0.16
CA ALA A 72 0.76 6.46 -0.87
C ALA A 72 1.27 6.33 -2.31
N TYR A 73 1.68 5.13 -2.70
CA TYR A 73 2.34 4.91 -3.99
C TYR A 73 1.40 4.28 -5.01
N ARG A 74 0.91 3.06 -4.74
CA ARG A 74 0.06 2.32 -5.67
C ARG A 74 -0.88 1.36 -4.97
N LEU A 75 -1.95 1.03 -5.67
CA LEU A 75 -2.91 0.01 -5.31
C LEU A 75 -3.02 -0.98 -6.45
N ILE A 76 -2.59 -2.22 -6.22
CA ILE A 76 -2.40 -3.23 -7.26
C ILE A 76 -2.97 -4.57 -6.82
N THR A 77 -3.15 -5.48 -7.78
CA THR A 77 -3.49 -6.87 -7.48
C THR A 77 -2.26 -7.62 -6.96
N ARG A 78 -2.49 -8.73 -6.26
CA ARG A 78 -1.46 -9.67 -5.84
C ARG A 78 -0.65 -10.17 -7.05
N GLN A 79 -1.31 -10.50 -8.15
CA GLN A 79 -0.68 -11.00 -9.37
C GLN A 79 0.27 -9.96 -9.98
N SER A 80 -0.19 -8.71 -10.13
CA SER A 80 0.65 -7.63 -10.63
C SER A 80 1.82 -7.33 -9.68
N PHE A 81 1.61 -7.42 -8.37
CA PHE A 81 2.69 -7.26 -7.40
C PHE A 81 3.78 -8.32 -7.57
N ASP A 82 3.40 -9.59 -7.71
CA ASP A 82 4.36 -10.69 -7.88
C ASP A 82 5.15 -10.52 -9.20
N VAL A 83 4.51 -10.03 -10.27
CA VAL A 83 5.17 -9.69 -11.54
C VAL A 83 6.11 -8.48 -11.39
N GLU A 84 5.66 -7.41 -10.73
CA GLU A 84 6.46 -6.19 -10.49
C GLU A 84 7.72 -6.51 -9.68
N LEU A 85 7.62 -7.42 -8.70
CA LEU A 85 8.76 -7.88 -7.91
C LEU A 85 9.73 -8.78 -8.70
N ARG A 86 9.22 -9.60 -9.62
CA ARG A 86 10.06 -10.50 -10.44
C ARG A 86 10.78 -9.77 -11.57
N ARG A 87 10.24 -8.65 -12.06
CA ARG A 87 10.80 -7.87 -13.18
C ARG A 87 12.13 -7.17 -12.91
N ARG A 88 12.60 -7.13 -11.66
CA ARG A 88 13.88 -6.47 -11.26
C ARG A 88 14.90 -7.46 -10.70
N ARG A 89 15.05 -8.62 -11.34
CA ARG A 89 16.21 -9.50 -11.18
C ARG A 89 17.01 -9.51 -12.46
#